data_AF-A0A151A6C0-F1
#
_entry.id   AF-A0A151A6C0-F1
#
_cell.length_a   1.000
_cell.length_b   1.000
_cell.length_c   1.000
_cell.angle_alpha   90.00
_cell.angle_beta   90.00
_cell.angle_gamma   90.00
#
_symmetry.space_group_name_H-M   'P 1'
#
loop_
_entity.id
_entity.type
_entity.pdbx_description
1 polymer ?
#
loop_
_entity_poly.entity_id
_entity_poly.type
_entity_poly.pdbx_seq_one_letter_code
_entity_poly.pdbx_strand_id
1 'polypeptide(L)'
;MKINVNAEIDSKTLTDGIKFHGETNADNEACEKIKMLDSFIVNILWDLVRTKWQAESNPHMKSSQEIRIELDKLFKSLEAMSDIYFGRDEEE
;
A
#
# COMPACT_ATOMS: atom_id res chain seq x y z
N MET A 1 -2.40 -11.45 22.91
CA MET A 1 -0.97 -11.06 22.91
C MET A 1 -0.81 -9.94 21.88
N LYS A 2 -0.42 -8.73 22.27
CA LYS A 2 -0.07 -7.65 21.33
C LYS A 2 1.46 -7.61 21.27
N ILE A 3 2.03 -8.02 20.14
CA ILE A 3 3.46 -7.89 19.90
C ILE A 3 3.64 -6.50 19.27
N ASN A 4 4.29 -5.58 19.99
CA ASN A 4 4.77 -4.34 19.39
C ASN A 4 6.11 -4.64 18.72
N VAL A 5 6.06 -4.89 17.41
CA VAL A 5 7.26 -4.99 16.59
C VAL A 5 7.55 -3.60 16.03
N ASN A 6 8.44 -2.85 16.68
CA ASN A 6 9.09 -1.70 16.03
C ASN A 6 10.17 -2.24 15.08
N ALA A 7 9.73 -2.82 13.97
CA ALA A 7 10.62 -3.14 12.86
C ALA A 7 10.46 -2.05 11.81
N GLU A 8 11.57 -1.54 11.31
CA GLU A 8 11.59 -0.79 10.07
C GLU A 8 11.25 -1.77 8.95
N ILE A 9 10.04 -1.63 8.40
CA ILE A 9 9.57 -2.49 7.31
C ILE A 9 10.00 -1.83 6.01
N ASP A 10 10.99 -2.42 5.34
CA ASP A 10 11.40 -1.99 4.00
C ASP A 10 10.62 -2.75 2.91
N SER A 11 10.56 -2.16 1.71
CA SER A 11 9.84 -2.75 0.58
C SER A 11 10.44 -4.09 0.12
N LYS A 12 11.75 -4.27 0.29
CA LYS A 12 12.46 -5.49 -0.11
C LYS A 12 12.05 -6.68 0.76
N THR A 13 11.85 -6.45 2.04
CA THR A 13 11.37 -7.43 3.02
C THR A 13 9.95 -7.86 2.69
N LEU A 14 9.09 -6.91 2.31
CA LEU A 14 7.71 -7.20 1.91
C LEU A 14 7.63 -7.94 0.57
N THR A 15 8.55 -7.67 -0.35
CA THR A 15 8.53 -8.21 -1.72
C THR A 15 9.46 -9.42 -1.93
N ASP A 16 10.13 -9.90 -0.89
CA ASP A 16 11.07 -11.00 -1.00
C ASP A 16 10.42 -12.28 -1.54
N GLY A 17 11.03 -12.88 -2.56
CA GLY A 17 10.53 -14.06 -3.26
C GLY A 17 9.37 -13.82 -4.23
N ILE A 18 8.84 -12.58 -4.33
CA ILE A 18 7.83 -12.23 -5.35
C ILE A 18 8.56 -11.89 -6.65
N LYS A 19 8.65 -12.88 -7.52
CA LYS A 19 9.09 -12.76 -8.91
C LYS A 19 8.60 -13.97 -9.70
N PHE A 20 8.65 -13.90 -11.02
CA PHE A 20 8.45 -15.06 -11.86
C PHE A 20 9.73 -15.93 -11.85
N HIS A 21 9.59 -17.20 -11.51
CA HIS A 21 10.69 -18.17 -11.41
C HIS A 21 10.67 -19.19 -12.54
N GLY A 22 9.53 -19.38 -13.23
CA GLY A 22 9.38 -20.36 -14.30
C GLY A 22 9.35 -21.81 -13.79
N GLU A 23 9.08 -21.99 -12.50
CA GLU A 23 9.00 -23.27 -11.82
C GLU A 23 7.74 -23.28 -10.95
N THR A 24 6.87 -24.26 -11.18
CA THR A 24 5.50 -24.25 -10.65
C THR A 24 5.43 -24.13 -9.14
N ASN A 25 6.33 -24.77 -8.37
CA ASN A 25 6.29 -24.67 -6.92
C ASN A 25 6.73 -23.28 -6.43
N ALA A 26 7.85 -22.76 -6.94
CA ALA A 26 8.33 -21.42 -6.63
C ALA A 26 7.34 -20.31 -7.05
N ASP A 27 6.68 -20.49 -8.20
CA ASP A 27 5.65 -19.56 -8.67
C ASP A 27 4.36 -19.64 -7.81
N ASN A 28 4.01 -20.83 -7.30
CA ASN A 28 2.93 -20.98 -6.33
C ASN A 28 3.24 -20.25 -5.01
N GLU A 29 4.46 -20.36 -4.50
CA GLU A 29 4.90 -19.62 -3.32
C GLU A 29 4.85 -18.09 -3.56
N ALA A 30 5.29 -17.64 -4.73
CA ALA A 30 5.17 -16.24 -5.12
C ALA A 30 3.70 -15.78 -5.15
N CYS A 31 2.79 -16.60 -5.69
CA CYS A 31 1.35 -16.32 -5.70
C CYS A 31 0.74 -16.23 -4.29
N GLU A 32 1.13 -17.10 -3.36
CA GLU A 32 0.67 -17.03 -1.98
C GLU A 32 1.13 -15.75 -1.29
N LYS A 33 2.39 -15.34 -1.51
CA LYS A 33 2.92 -14.06 -1.00
C LYS A 33 2.18 -12.86 -1.58
N ILE A 34 1.86 -12.86 -2.87
CA ILE A 34 1.05 -11.80 -3.50
C ILE A 34 -0.32 -11.68 -2.83
N LYS A 35 -1.02 -12.79 -2.57
CA LYS A 35 -2.32 -12.78 -1.87
C LYS A 35 -2.24 -12.21 -0.46
N MET A 36 -1.16 -12.52 0.27
CA MET A 36 -0.93 -11.94 1.59
C MET A 36 -0.68 -10.43 1.52
N LEU A 37 0.13 -9.98 0.55
CA LEU A 37 0.38 -8.56 0.34
C LEU A 37 -0.88 -7.79 -0.07
N ASP A 38 -1.73 -8.37 -0.91
CA ASP A 38 -3.01 -7.76 -1.30
C ASP A 38 -3.85 -7.39 -0.07
N SER A 39 -4.10 -8.37 0.80
CA SER A 39 -4.84 -8.12 2.05
C SER A 39 -4.15 -7.09 2.95
N PHE A 40 -2.82 -7.14 3.04
CA PHE A 40 -2.04 -6.20 3.85
C PHE A 40 -2.14 -4.75 3.33
N ILE A 41 -1.98 -4.56 2.02
CA ILE A 41 -2.10 -3.25 1.36
C ILE A 41 -3.50 -2.69 1.53
N VAL A 42 -4.55 -3.49 1.30
CA VAL A 42 -5.94 -3.07 1.48
C VAL A 42 -6.20 -2.57 2.90
N ASN A 43 -5.71 -3.29 3.91
CA ASN A 43 -5.87 -2.87 5.30
C ASN A 43 -5.15 -1.55 5.60
N ILE A 44 -3.91 -1.38 5.11
CA ILE A 44 -3.17 -0.12 5.25
C ILE A 44 -3.93 1.04 4.61
N LEU A 45 -4.42 0.87 3.38
CA LEU A 45 -5.16 1.91 2.68
C LEU A 45 -6.42 2.32 3.45
N TRP A 46 -7.16 1.36 4.01
CA TRP A 46 -8.32 1.65 4.85
C TRP A 46 -7.97 2.47 6.10
N ASP A 47 -6.88 2.12 6.79
CA ASP A 47 -6.43 2.88 7.96
C ASP A 47 -5.98 4.30 7.60
N LEU A 48 -5.32 4.48 6.44
CA LEU A 48 -4.93 5.80 5.92
C LEU A 48 -6.15 6.65 5.54
N VAL A 49 -7.13 6.08 4.85
CA VAL A 49 -8.39 6.77 4.50
C VAL A 49 -9.13 7.19 5.77
N ARG A 50 -9.23 6.30 6.75
CA ARG A 50 -9.84 6.61 8.05
C ARG A 50 -9.11 7.75 8.76
N THR A 51 -7.79 7.73 8.74
CA THR A 51 -6.96 8.79 9.33
C THR A 51 -7.21 10.13 8.63
N LYS A 52 -7.36 10.13 7.30
CA LYS A 52 -7.73 11.33 6.54
C LYS A 52 -9.08 11.89 6.99
N TRP A 53 -10.10 11.07 7.12
CA TRP A 53 -11.42 11.50 7.60
C TRP A 53 -11.39 12.07 9.01
N GLN A 54 -10.60 11.47 9.90
CA GLN A 54 -10.39 12.00 11.25
C GLN A 54 -9.71 13.38 11.22
N ALA A 55 -8.71 13.56 10.38
CA ALA A 55 -8.05 14.86 10.21
C ALA A 55 -9.02 15.89 9.61
N GLU A 56 -9.78 15.53 8.58
CA GLU A 56 -10.80 16.41 7.96
C GLU A 56 -11.87 16.87 8.96
N SER A 57 -12.22 16.03 9.93
CA SER A 57 -13.15 16.37 11.01
C SER A 57 -12.58 17.38 12.02
N ASN A 58 -11.28 17.69 11.97
CA ASN A 58 -10.58 18.60 12.88
C ASN A 58 -9.79 19.69 12.11
N PRO A 59 -10.44 20.50 11.26
CA PRO A 59 -9.76 21.33 10.26
C PRO A 59 -8.96 22.50 10.85
N HIS A 60 -9.26 22.91 12.09
CA HIS A 60 -8.59 24.01 12.78
C HIS A 60 -7.24 23.62 13.39
N MET A 61 -6.95 22.31 13.49
CA MET A 61 -5.69 21.83 14.05
C MET A 61 -4.60 21.84 12.96
N LYS A 62 -3.48 22.49 13.24
CA LYS A 62 -2.32 22.51 12.32
C LYS A 62 -1.85 21.11 11.95
N SER A 63 -1.78 20.21 12.92
CA SER A 63 -1.38 18.81 12.69
C SER A 63 -2.33 18.05 11.79
N SER A 64 -3.64 18.35 11.82
CA SER A 64 -4.61 17.77 10.88
C SER A 64 -4.29 18.19 9.44
N GLN A 65 -3.98 19.48 9.22
CA GLN A 65 -3.64 19.99 7.89
C GLN A 65 -2.36 19.34 7.35
N GLU A 66 -1.33 19.21 8.19
CA GLU A 66 -0.07 18.54 7.84
C GLU A 66 -0.30 17.08 7.45
N ILE A 67 -1.06 16.32 8.26
CA ILE A 67 -1.42 14.92 7.95
C ILE A 67 -2.17 14.82 6.62
N ARG A 68 -3.15 15.70 6.38
CA ARG A 68 -3.92 15.69 5.13
C ARG A 68 -3.04 15.94 3.91
N ILE A 69 -2.10 16.88 3.99
CA ILE A 69 -1.16 17.17 2.90
C ILE A 69 -0.33 15.94 2.54
N GLU A 70 0.21 15.22 3.53
CA GLU A 70 1.01 14.03 3.27
C GLU A 70 0.17 12.86 2.74
N LEU A 71 -1.05 12.67 3.26
CA LEU A 71 -1.99 11.67 2.73
C LEU A 71 -2.44 12.00 1.30
N ASP A 72 -2.68 13.27 0.98
CA ASP A 72 -3.04 13.71 -0.37
C ASP A 72 -1.90 13.46 -1.37
N LYS A 73 -0.64 13.69 -0.98
CA LYS A 73 0.52 13.34 -1.81
C LYS A 73 0.58 11.83 -2.05
N LEU A 74 0.44 11.03 -0.99
CA LEU A 74 0.47 9.58 -1.08
C LEU A 74 -0.64 9.05 -2.02
N PHE A 75 -1.88 9.50 -1.86
CA PHE A 75 -2.98 9.03 -2.68
C PHE A 75 -2.83 9.44 -4.16
N LYS A 76 -2.27 10.63 -4.44
CA LYS A 76 -1.92 11.03 -5.82
C LYS A 76 -0.83 10.14 -6.42
N SER A 77 0.17 9.74 -5.64
CA SER A 77 1.19 8.79 -6.11
C SER A 77 0.59 7.42 -6.42
N LEU A 78 -0.37 6.95 -5.62
CA LEU A 78 -1.08 5.70 -5.88
C LEU A 78 -1.93 5.78 -7.16
N GLU A 79 -2.65 6.88 -7.35
CA GLU A 79 -3.43 7.15 -8.57
C GLU A 79 -2.52 7.13 -9.81
N ALA A 80 -1.40 7.86 -9.78
CA ALA A 80 -0.45 7.86 -10.89
C ALA A 80 0.14 6.46 -11.21
N MET A 81 0.38 5.62 -10.18
CA MET A 81 0.83 4.25 -10.39
C MET A 81 -0.27 3.36 -10.96
N SER A 82 -1.52 3.55 -10.54
CA SER A 82 -2.70 2.88 -11.10
C SER A 82 -2.83 3.21 -12.59
N ASP A 83 -2.72 4.48 -12.96
CA ASP A 83 -2.80 4.93 -14.36
C ASP A 83 -1.70 4.31 -15.22
N ILE A 84 -0.48 4.18 -14.70
CA ILE A 84 0.62 3.51 -15.42
C ILE A 84 0.33 2.03 -15.67
N TYR A 85 -0.30 1.35 -14.71
CA TYR A 85 -0.56 -0.09 -14.80
C TYR A 85 -1.78 -0.40 -15.68
N PHE A 86 -2.90 0.29 -15.46
CA PHE A 86 -4.15 0.05 -16.19
C PHE A 86 -4.26 0.84 -17.50
N GLY A 87 -3.57 1.98 -17.62
CA GLY A 87 -3.53 2.77 -18.85
C GLY A 87 -2.68 2.14 -19.97
N ARG A 88 -1.99 1.02 -19.71
CA ARG A 88 -1.30 0.22 -20.73
C ARG A 88 -2.25 -0.67 -21.55
N ASP A 89 -3.45 -0.95 -21.06
CA ASP A 89 -4.37 -1.90 -21.68
C ASP A 89 -5.29 -1.27 -22.75
N GLU A 90 -5.19 0.04 -23.02
CA GLU A 90 -5.99 0.74 -24.05
C GLU A 90 -5.29 0.91 -25.41
N GLU A 91 -4.07 0.37 -25.60
CA GLU A 91 -3.29 0.48 -26.84
C GLU A 91 -3.18 -0.81 -27.69
N GLU A 92 -3.90 -1.90 -27.37
CA GLU A 92 -3.99 -3.13 -28.20
C GLU A 92 -5.33 -3.28 -28.94
#